data_AF-A0A651G5I9-F1
#
_entry.id   AF-A0A651G5I9-F1
#
_cell.length_a   1.000
_cell.length_b   1.000
_cell.length_c   1.000
_cell.angle_alpha   90.00
_cell.angle_beta   90.00
_cell.angle_gamma   90.00
#
_symmetry.space_group_name_H-M   'P 1'
#
loop_
_entity.id
_entity.type
_entity.pdbx_description
1 polymer ?
#
loop_
_entity_poly.entity_id
_entity_poly.type
_entity_poly.pdbx_seq_one_letter_code
_entity_poly.pdbx_strand_id
1 'polypeptide(L)'
;PHRYNGIGPRELPDLPQVAQALRDRQPGLALALAESLAERHDAESAQGTQARQAQTALRQWGEEAAARAKTLFASDPVAGAERMVALGDDFSRSSLGEDFKARVDRLRQDPRLRAEIPAHRLLLEMEQAASALRAAADTSDFSDPAVQRRHQQHLQPLAQRYRSLRQRHSATVSYHKARALLMSLGIEPN
;
A
#
# COMPACT_ATOMS: atom_id res chain seq x y z
N PRO A 1 8.53 -10.47 17.16
CA PRO A 1 7.77 -11.40 16.29
C PRO A 1 6.46 -10.72 15.86
N HIS A 2 6.02 -10.86 14.60
CA HIS A 2 4.75 -10.29 14.17
C HIS A 2 3.57 -11.04 14.82
N ARG A 3 2.65 -10.30 15.42
CA ARG A 3 1.40 -10.82 16.00
C ARG A 3 0.22 -10.20 15.26
N TYR A 4 -0.83 -10.98 15.05
CA TYR A 4 -2.04 -10.59 14.36
C TYR A 4 -3.18 -10.62 15.36
N ASN A 5 -3.46 -9.46 15.94
CA ASN A 5 -4.43 -9.31 17.04
C ASN A 5 -4.18 -10.31 18.18
N GLY A 6 -2.96 -10.29 18.71
CA GLY A 6 -2.55 -11.13 19.83
C GLY A 6 -2.11 -12.55 19.45
N ILE A 7 -2.41 -13.08 18.24
CA ILE A 7 -1.97 -14.42 17.85
C ILE A 7 -0.68 -14.40 17.02
N GLY A 8 0.18 -15.41 17.23
CA GLY A 8 1.40 -15.61 16.48
C GLY A 8 1.74 -17.10 16.36
N PRO A 9 2.91 -17.44 15.76
CA PRO A 9 3.29 -18.83 15.53
C PRO A 9 3.48 -19.67 16.79
N ARG A 10 3.83 -19.05 17.93
CA ARG A 10 4.12 -19.76 19.19
C ARG A 10 2.85 -20.14 19.94
N GLU A 11 1.79 -19.39 19.69
CA GLU A 11 0.47 -19.58 20.28
C GLU A 11 -0.33 -20.69 19.56
N LEU A 12 0.24 -21.30 18.51
CA LEU A 12 -0.41 -22.29 17.65
C LEU A 12 0.41 -23.59 17.51
N PRO A 13 0.83 -24.24 18.62
CA PRO A 13 1.64 -25.46 18.56
C PRO A 13 0.94 -26.63 17.86
N ASP A 14 -0.39 -26.69 17.91
CA ASP A 14 -1.16 -27.78 17.32
C ASP A 14 -1.56 -27.52 15.86
N LEU A 15 -1.26 -26.32 15.34
CA LEU A 15 -1.55 -25.88 13.98
C LEU A 15 -0.27 -25.42 13.24
N PRO A 16 0.70 -26.32 13.00
CA PRO A 16 2.02 -25.94 12.46
C PRO A 16 1.94 -25.25 11.09
N GLN A 17 0.96 -25.62 10.26
CA GLN A 17 0.71 -24.98 8.96
C GLN A 17 0.19 -23.54 9.06
N VAL A 18 -0.70 -23.26 10.03
CA VAL A 18 -1.15 -21.89 10.32
C VAL A 18 0.02 -21.08 10.87
N ALA A 19 0.77 -21.65 11.83
CA ALA A 19 1.95 -21.02 12.41
C ALA A 19 3.03 -20.70 11.36
N GLN A 20 3.21 -21.56 10.36
CA GLN A 20 4.14 -21.32 9.26
C GLN A 20 3.68 -20.17 8.37
N ALA A 21 2.40 -20.14 7.95
CA ALA A 21 1.86 -19.02 7.18
C ALA A 21 2.01 -17.67 7.91
N LEU A 22 1.86 -17.64 9.25
CA LEU A 22 2.11 -16.44 10.05
C LEU A 22 3.60 -16.03 10.10
N ARG A 23 4.53 -17.00 10.10
CA ARG A 23 5.98 -16.72 9.99
C ARG A 23 6.32 -16.10 8.64
N ASP A 24 5.70 -16.61 7.59
CA ASP A 24 5.89 -16.15 6.20
C ASP A 24 5.12 -14.85 5.90
N ARG A 25 4.46 -14.28 6.92
CA ARG A 25 3.69 -13.03 6.84
C ARG A 25 2.53 -13.11 5.84
N GLN A 26 1.86 -14.25 5.81
CA GLN A 26 0.70 -14.52 4.95
C GLN A 26 -0.58 -14.68 5.80
N PRO A 27 -1.10 -13.60 6.41
CA PRO A 27 -2.24 -13.69 7.33
C PRO A 27 -3.53 -14.18 6.67
N GLY A 28 -3.76 -13.87 5.39
CA GLY A 28 -4.95 -14.36 4.68
C GLY A 28 -4.89 -15.86 4.36
N LEU A 29 -3.69 -16.40 4.03
CA LEU A 29 -3.51 -17.85 3.94
C LEU A 29 -3.66 -18.52 5.30
N ALA A 30 -3.09 -17.93 6.36
CA ALA A 30 -3.23 -18.43 7.72
C ALA A 30 -4.70 -18.48 8.15
N LEU A 31 -5.51 -17.48 7.78
CA LEU A 31 -6.94 -17.46 8.04
C LEU A 31 -7.65 -18.58 7.28
N ALA A 32 -7.41 -18.73 5.98
CA ALA A 32 -8.03 -19.78 5.17
C ALA A 32 -7.73 -21.19 5.72
N LEU A 33 -6.49 -21.42 6.17
CA LEU A 33 -6.09 -22.67 6.83
C LEU A 33 -6.80 -22.86 8.18
N ALA A 34 -6.88 -21.82 9.00
CA ALA A 34 -7.57 -21.86 10.28
C ALA A 34 -9.08 -22.13 10.13
N GLU A 35 -9.73 -21.52 9.13
CA GLU A 35 -11.14 -21.77 8.78
C GLU A 35 -11.36 -23.24 8.41
N SER A 36 -10.54 -23.77 7.51
CA SER A 36 -10.64 -25.18 7.11
C SER A 36 -10.40 -26.14 8.28
N LEU A 37 -9.49 -25.81 9.20
CA LEU A 37 -9.21 -26.65 10.38
C LEU A 37 -10.33 -26.55 11.42
N ALA A 38 -10.93 -25.38 11.61
CA ALA A 38 -12.04 -25.17 12.55
C ALA A 38 -13.30 -25.95 12.13
N GLU A 39 -13.48 -26.20 10.84
CA GLU A 39 -14.57 -27.02 10.29
C GLU A 39 -14.31 -28.53 10.40
N ARG A 40 -13.05 -28.95 10.25
CA ARG A 40 -12.66 -30.38 10.22
C ARG A 40 -12.49 -31.01 11.59
N HIS A 41 -12.07 -30.23 12.57
CA HIS A 41 -11.75 -30.73 13.90
C HIS A 41 -12.91 -30.49 14.86
N ASP A 42 -13.08 -31.42 15.81
CA ASP A 42 -14.04 -31.26 16.89
C ASP A 42 -13.76 -29.99 17.70
N ALA A 43 -14.83 -29.32 18.14
CA ALA A 43 -14.78 -28.04 18.81
C ALA A 43 -13.93 -28.05 20.09
N GLU A 44 -13.94 -29.17 20.81
CA GLU A 44 -13.29 -29.32 22.11
C GLU A 44 -11.86 -29.87 21.98
N SER A 45 -11.48 -30.35 20.79
CA SER A 45 -10.12 -30.76 20.51
C SER A 45 -9.15 -29.57 20.59
N ALA A 46 -7.89 -29.81 20.98
CA ALA A 46 -6.85 -28.79 21.03
C ALA A 46 -6.69 -28.06 19.67
N GLN A 47 -6.72 -28.82 18.58
CA GLN A 47 -6.67 -28.30 17.21
C GLN A 47 -7.89 -27.45 16.86
N GLY A 48 -9.10 -27.91 17.17
CA GLY A 48 -10.33 -27.16 16.93
C GLY A 48 -10.40 -25.85 17.71
N THR A 49 -9.98 -25.88 18.98
CA THR A 49 -9.91 -24.69 19.85
C THR A 49 -8.92 -23.66 19.30
N GLN A 50 -7.69 -24.07 18.98
CA GLN A 50 -6.69 -23.17 18.39
C GLN A 50 -7.11 -22.64 17.01
N ALA A 51 -7.82 -23.45 16.22
CA ALA A 51 -8.25 -23.05 14.88
C ALA A 51 -9.28 -21.93 14.95
N ARG A 52 -10.26 -22.05 15.86
CA ARG A 52 -11.26 -20.99 16.12
C ARG A 52 -10.64 -19.73 16.72
N GLN A 53 -9.65 -19.88 17.61
CA GLN A 53 -8.89 -18.75 18.15
C GLN A 53 -8.13 -18.01 17.04
N ALA A 54 -7.41 -18.74 16.19
CA ALA A 54 -6.70 -18.18 15.04
C ALA A 54 -7.65 -17.49 14.05
N GLN A 55 -8.75 -18.16 13.72
CA GLN A 55 -9.78 -17.61 12.85
C GLN A 55 -10.30 -16.26 13.38
N THR A 56 -10.69 -16.22 14.65
CA THR A 56 -11.23 -14.99 15.28
C THR A 56 -10.19 -13.86 15.26
N ALA A 57 -8.97 -14.14 15.72
CA ALA A 57 -7.90 -13.14 15.78
C ALA A 57 -7.53 -12.60 14.39
N LEU A 58 -7.37 -13.48 13.40
CA LEU A 58 -6.98 -13.10 12.03
C LEU A 58 -8.09 -12.34 11.31
N ARG A 59 -9.38 -12.70 11.52
CA ARG A 59 -10.51 -11.93 10.98
C ARG A 59 -10.57 -10.53 11.57
N GLN A 60 -10.46 -10.41 12.89
CA GLN A 60 -10.45 -9.10 13.55
C GLN A 60 -9.28 -8.24 13.07
N TRP A 61 -8.08 -8.82 12.97
CA TRP A 61 -6.92 -8.11 12.43
C TRP A 61 -7.15 -7.63 10.99
N GLY A 62 -7.74 -8.48 10.13
CA GLY A 62 -8.06 -8.14 8.74
C GLY A 62 -9.04 -6.96 8.64
N GLU A 63 -10.12 -6.99 9.44
CA GLU A 63 -11.11 -5.90 9.47
C GLU A 63 -10.52 -4.60 10.02
N GLU A 64 -9.68 -4.64 11.05
CA GLU A 64 -8.96 -3.46 11.51
C GLU A 64 -8.00 -2.91 10.45
N ALA A 65 -7.32 -3.80 9.71
CA ALA A 65 -6.46 -3.39 8.61
C ALA A 65 -7.27 -2.69 7.51
N ALA A 66 -8.46 -3.21 7.18
CA ALA A 66 -9.38 -2.58 6.25
C ALA A 66 -9.90 -1.23 6.77
N ALA A 67 -10.19 -1.11 8.07
CA ALA A 67 -10.58 0.16 8.71
C ALA A 67 -9.46 1.21 8.65
N ARG A 68 -8.20 0.80 8.87
CA ARG A 68 -7.02 1.66 8.70
C ARG A 68 -6.84 2.09 7.24
N ALA A 69 -7.01 1.19 6.27
CA ALA A 69 -6.96 1.51 4.85
C ALA A 69 -8.05 2.52 4.45
N LYS A 70 -9.28 2.37 4.99
CA LYS A 70 -10.38 3.33 4.80
C LYS A 70 -10.07 4.70 5.41
N THR A 71 -9.45 4.73 6.58
CA THR A 71 -9.02 5.98 7.21
C THR A 71 -7.95 6.68 6.38
N LEU A 72 -6.95 5.94 5.90
CA LEU A 72 -5.91 6.44 5.01
C LEU A 72 -6.50 7.00 3.70
N PHE A 73 -7.51 6.33 3.14
CA PHE A 73 -8.19 6.79 1.93
C PHE A 73 -8.78 8.21 2.07
N ALA A 74 -9.19 8.62 3.27
CA ALA A 74 -9.72 9.96 3.50
C ALA A 74 -8.66 11.06 3.33
N SER A 75 -7.41 10.77 3.66
CA SER A 75 -6.27 11.70 3.53
C SER A 75 -5.44 11.48 2.26
N ASP A 76 -5.45 10.26 1.72
CA ASP A 76 -4.67 9.82 0.57
C ASP A 76 -5.45 8.72 -0.18
N PRO A 77 -6.28 9.09 -1.16
CA PRO A 77 -7.15 8.15 -1.85
C PRO A 77 -6.39 7.01 -2.54
N VAL A 78 -5.24 7.29 -3.15
CA VAL A 78 -4.46 6.25 -3.83
C VAL A 78 -3.84 5.30 -2.83
N ALA A 79 -3.12 5.79 -1.81
CA ALA A 79 -2.48 4.91 -0.84
C ALA A 79 -3.49 4.08 -0.04
N GLY A 80 -4.64 4.66 0.31
CA GLY A 80 -5.73 3.92 0.94
C GLY A 80 -6.32 2.83 0.04
N ALA A 81 -6.50 3.11 -1.24
CA ALA A 81 -7.00 2.15 -2.21
C ALA A 81 -6.00 1.01 -2.46
N GLU A 82 -4.73 1.32 -2.65
CA GLU A 82 -3.66 0.32 -2.79
C GLU A 82 -3.59 -0.60 -1.57
N ARG A 83 -3.71 -0.04 -0.36
CA ARG A 83 -3.74 -0.84 0.87
C ARG A 83 -4.95 -1.78 0.91
N MET A 84 -6.12 -1.34 0.44
CA MET A 84 -7.31 -2.20 0.35
C MET A 84 -7.16 -3.28 -0.71
N VAL A 85 -6.54 -2.98 -1.86
CA VAL A 85 -6.23 -3.96 -2.92
C VAL A 85 -5.32 -5.04 -2.36
N ALA A 86 -4.22 -4.66 -1.71
CA ALA A 86 -3.30 -5.60 -1.08
C ALA A 86 -4.00 -6.52 -0.07
N LEU A 87 -4.93 -5.98 0.74
CA LEU A 87 -5.75 -6.80 1.64
C LEU A 87 -6.66 -7.76 0.88
N GLY A 88 -7.29 -7.32 -0.21
CA GLY A 88 -8.11 -8.17 -1.07
C GLY A 88 -7.31 -9.35 -1.65
N ASP A 89 -6.10 -9.08 -2.12
CA ASP A 89 -5.21 -10.11 -2.66
C ASP A 89 -4.72 -11.08 -1.56
N ASP A 90 -4.27 -10.54 -0.42
CA ASP A 90 -3.78 -11.31 0.73
C ASP A 90 -4.85 -12.28 1.25
N PHE A 91 -6.11 -11.83 1.33
CA PHE A 91 -7.24 -12.59 1.89
C PHE A 91 -8.10 -13.32 0.83
N SER A 92 -7.68 -13.32 -0.43
CA SER A 92 -8.42 -13.89 -1.58
C SER A 92 -8.89 -15.34 -1.42
N ARG A 93 -8.23 -16.12 -0.54
CA ARG A 93 -8.56 -17.54 -0.27
C ARG A 93 -9.36 -17.77 1.02
N SER A 94 -9.69 -16.71 1.75
CA SER A 94 -10.39 -16.78 3.04
C SER A 94 -11.82 -16.28 2.92
N SER A 95 -12.62 -16.44 3.97
CA SER A 95 -13.99 -15.88 4.03
C SER A 95 -14.05 -14.35 3.86
N LEU A 96 -12.96 -13.62 4.12
CA LEU A 96 -12.90 -12.16 3.94
C LEU A 96 -12.56 -11.72 2.51
N GLY A 97 -12.12 -12.64 1.63
CA GLY A 97 -11.64 -12.32 0.30
C GLY A 97 -12.70 -11.62 -0.57
N GLU A 98 -13.90 -12.16 -0.63
CA GLU A 98 -15.01 -11.58 -1.41
C GLU A 98 -15.48 -10.23 -0.83
N ASP A 99 -15.49 -10.08 0.49
CA ASP A 99 -15.83 -8.80 1.13
C ASP A 99 -14.82 -7.70 0.78
N PHE A 100 -13.52 -8.01 0.85
CA PHE A 100 -12.47 -7.05 0.51
C PHE A 100 -12.45 -6.75 -0.99
N LYS A 101 -12.67 -7.75 -1.84
CA LYS A 101 -12.84 -7.56 -3.30
C LYS A 101 -14.01 -6.63 -3.61
N ALA A 102 -15.16 -6.83 -2.97
CA ALA A 102 -16.31 -5.94 -3.12
C ALA A 102 -16.00 -4.51 -2.65
N ARG A 103 -15.22 -4.34 -1.57
CA ARG A 103 -14.74 -3.01 -1.12
C ARG A 103 -13.80 -2.39 -2.17
N VAL A 104 -12.87 -3.15 -2.74
CA VAL A 104 -11.97 -2.69 -3.82
C VAL A 104 -12.77 -2.21 -5.04
N ASP A 105 -13.77 -2.98 -5.47
CA ASP A 105 -14.57 -2.61 -6.63
C ASP A 105 -15.39 -1.32 -6.40
N ARG A 106 -15.88 -1.10 -5.18
CA ARG A 106 -16.49 0.19 -4.80
C ARG A 106 -15.48 1.34 -4.84
N LEU A 107 -14.26 1.12 -4.35
CA LEU A 107 -13.21 2.15 -4.38
C LEU A 107 -12.84 2.56 -5.81
N ARG A 108 -12.77 1.60 -6.74
CA ARG A 108 -12.53 1.87 -8.18
C ARG A 108 -13.61 2.76 -8.81
N GLN A 109 -14.80 2.80 -8.21
CA GLN A 109 -15.90 3.66 -8.62
C GLN A 109 -15.95 5.00 -7.86
N ASP A 110 -15.17 5.17 -6.79
CA ASP A 110 -15.15 6.40 -5.98
C ASP A 110 -14.60 7.58 -6.83
N PRO A 111 -15.36 8.69 -6.96
CA PRO A 111 -14.94 9.86 -7.73
C PRO A 111 -13.61 10.47 -7.24
N ARG A 112 -13.32 10.40 -5.94
CA ARG A 112 -12.08 10.93 -5.37
C ARG A 112 -10.88 10.14 -5.86
N LEU A 113 -10.97 8.81 -5.85
CA LEU A 113 -9.89 7.96 -6.40
C LEU A 113 -9.73 8.20 -7.90
N ARG A 114 -10.84 8.27 -8.65
CA ARG A 114 -10.80 8.52 -10.10
C ARG A 114 -10.17 9.86 -10.46
N ALA A 115 -10.43 10.90 -9.68
CA ALA A 115 -9.79 12.21 -9.85
C ALA A 115 -8.31 12.20 -9.46
N GLU A 116 -7.94 11.40 -8.46
CA GLU A 116 -6.57 11.28 -7.95
C GLU A 116 -5.65 10.47 -8.89
N ILE A 117 -6.13 9.39 -9.51
CA ILE A 117 -5.34 8.51 -10.40
C ILE A 117 -4.54 9.25 -11.49
N PRO A 118 -5.13 10.14 -12.33
CA PRO A 118 -4.36 10.84 -13.35
C PRO A 118 -3.30 11.78 -12.76
N ALA A 119 -3.59 12.40 -11.61
CA ALA A 119 -2.64 13.25 -10.90
C ALA A 119 -1.48 12.40 -10.32
N HIS A 120 -1.81 11.24 -9.75
CA HIS A 120 -0.82 10.32 -9.20
C HIS A 120 0.16 9.80 -10.26
N ARG A 121 -0.31 9.53 -11.49
CA ARG A 121 0.59 9.16 -12.60
C ARG A 121 1.62 10.26 -12.89
N LEU A 122 1.20 11.52 -12.91
CA LEU A 122 2.12 12.65 -13.09
C LEU A 122 3.12 12.77 -11.92
N LEU A 123 2.68 12.49 -10.69
CA LEU A 123 3.56 12.44 -9.52
C LEU A 123 4.61 11.32 -9.66
N LEU A 124 4.22 10.10 -10.02
CA LEU A 124 5.16 8.99 -10.18
C LEU A 124 6.22 9.29 -11.25
N GLU A 125 5.83 9.92 -12.36
CA GLU A 125 6.77 10.39 -13.38
C GLU A 125 7.72 11.46 -12.84
N MET A 126 7.23 12.36 -11.98
CA MET A 126 8.09 13.33 -11.29
C MET A 126 9.05 12.65 -10.31
N GLU A 127 8.61 11.66 -9.54
CA GLU A 127 9.46 10.92 -8.61
C GLU A 127 10.59 10.18 -9.34
N GLN A 128 10.30 9.58 -10.50
CA GLN A 128 11.31 8.97 -11.36
C GLN A 128 12.33 10.00 -11.88
N ALA A 129 11.85 11.14 -12.38
CA ALA A 129 12.72 12.22 -12.84
C ALA A 129 13.58 12.81 -11.70
N ALA A 130 13.00 12.95 -10.50
CA ALA A 130 13.70 13.40 -9.31
C ALA A 130 14.79 12.41 -8.86
N SER A 131 14.50 11.11 -8.92
CA SER A 131 15.49 10.07 -8.64
C SER A 131 16.68 10.13 -9.60
N ALA A 132 16.41 10.32 -10.90
CA ALA A 132 17.45 10.49 -11.91
C ALA A 132 18.29 11.76 -11.66
N LEU A 133 17.63 12.86 -11.24
CA LEU A 133 18.30 14.11 -10.90
C LEU A 133 19.27 13.96 -9.71
N ARG A 134 18.84 13.27 -8.65
CA ARG A 134 19.67 13.00 -7.46
C ARG A 134 20.89 12.14 -7.81
N ALA A 135 20.67 11.05 -8.56
CA ALA A 135 21.77 10.18 -8.99
C ALA A 135 22.83 10.92 -9.86
N ALA A 136 22.39 11.86 -10.68
CA ALA A 136 23.29 12.70 -11.46
C ALA A 136 24.05 13.73 -10.60
N ALA A 137 23.43 14.25 -9.54
CA ALA A 137 24.06 15.25 -8.67
C ALA A 137 25.23 14.68 -7.85
N ASP A 138 25.14 13.43 -7.41
CA ASP A 138 26.18 12.79 -6.58
C ASP A 138 27.47 12.44 -7.37
N THR A 139 27.45 12.55 -8.70
CA THR A 139 28.49 12.01 -9.58
C THR A 139 29.08 13.02 -10.57
N SER A 140 28.66 14.29 -10.53
CA SER A 140 28.94 15.24 -11.61
C SER A 140 29.67 16.51 -11.19
N ASP A 141 30.62 16.95 -12.03
CA ASP A 141 31.22 18.30 -11.98
C ASP A 141 30.30 19.31 -12.70
N PHE A 142 29.64 20.17 -11.92
CA PHE A 142 28.71 21.17 -12.44
C PHE A 142 29.38 22.38 -13.10
N SER A 143 30.72 22.44 -13.15
CA SER A 143 31.43 23.44 -13.95
C SER A 143 31.44 23.10 -15.46
N ASP A 144 31.17 21.84 -15.83
CA ASP A 144 31.08 21.40 -17.22
C ASP A 144 29.74 21.79 -17.88
N PRO A 145 29.74 22.58 -18.98
CA PRO A 145 28.54 22.93 -19.72
C PRO A 145 27.73 21.74 -20.27
N ALA A 146 28.35 20.57 -20.48
CA ALA A 146 27.67 19.36 -20.92
C ALA A 146 26.85 18.74 -19.77
N VAL A 147 27.41 18.72 -18.55
CA VAL A 147 26.73 18.30 -17.33
C VAL A 147 25.55 19.22 -17.02
N GLN A 148 25.74 20.54 -17.11
CA GLN A 148 24.67 21.52 -16.91
C GLN A 148 23.51 21.32 -17.89
N ARG A 149 23.80 21.07 -19.18
CA ARG A 149 22.77 20.77 -20.19
C ARG A 149 22.02 19.48 -19.88
N ARG A 150 22.73 18.43 -19.48
CA ARG A 150 22.10 17.16 -19.07
C ARG A 150 21.21 17.35 -17.86
N HIS A 151 21.65 18.13 -16.87
CA HIS A 151 20.87 18.44 -15.69
C HIS A 151 19.59 19.22 -16.02
N GLN A 152 19.68 20.22 -16.91
CA GLN A 152 18.50 20.95 -17.40
C GLN A 152 17.49 20.04 -18.14
N GLN A 153 17.97 19.05 -18.89
CA GLN A 153 17.10 18.06 -19.55
C GLN A 153 16.30 17.21 -18.54
N HIS A 154 16.83 16.98 -17.33
CA HIS A 154 16.11 16.27 -16.27
C HIS A 154 15.13 17.18 -15.49
N LEU A 155 15.41 18.48 -15.42
CA LEU A 155 14.53 19.46 -14.76
C LEU A 155 13.30 19.82 -15.59
N GLN A 156 13.42 19.85 -16.93
CA GLN A 156 12.32 20.25 -17.80
C GLN A 156 11.06 19.37 -17.66
N PRO A 157 11.15 18.02 -17.61
CA PRO A 157 10.01 17.16 -17.32
C PRO A 157 9.35 17.48 -15.97
N LEU A 158 10.13 17.68 -14.90
CA LEU A 158 9.60 18.03 -13.57
C LEU A 158 8.73 19.29 -13.63
N ALA A 159 9.22 20.34 -14.29
CA ALA A 159 8.51 21.61 -14.43
C ALA A 159 7.23 21.49 -15.28
N GLN A 160 7.24 20.67 -16.33
CA GLN A 160 6.06 20.44 -17.19
C GLN A 160 4.97 19.65 -16.46
N ARG A 161 5.37 18.60 -15.71
CA ARG A 161 4.45 17.77 -14.93
C ARG A 161 3.85 18.55 -13.76
N TYR A 162 4.67 19.33 -13.05
CA TYR A 162 4.19 20.21 -11.98
C TYR A 162 3.18 21.25 -12.50
N ARG A 163 3.44 21.89 -13.65
CA ARG A 163 2.48 22.80 -14.29
C ARG A 163 1.16 22.12 -14.64
N SER A 164 1.22 20.90 -15.16
CA SER A 164 0.02 20.11 -15.48
C SER A 164 -0.79 19.79 -14.22
N LEU A 165 -0.11 19.39 -13.13
CA LEU A 165 -0.74 19.15 -11.82
C LEU A 165 -1.38 20.43 -11.27
N ARG A 166 -0.68 21.56 -11.30
CA ARG A 166 -1.20 22.85 -10.83
C ARG A 166 -2.43 23.31 -11.61
N GLN A 167 -2.45 23.13 -12.93
CA GLN A 167 -3.55 23.61 -13.78
C GLN A 167 -4.79 22.72 -13.74
N ARG A 168 -4.62 21.40 -13.64
CA ARG A 168 -5.72 20.43 -13.84
C ARG A 168 -6.07 19.65 -12.57
N HIS A 169 -5.19 19.62 -11.58
CA HIS A 169 -5.27 18.72 -10.43
C HIS A 169 -4.84 19.40 -9.12
N SER A 170 -5.02 20.72 -8.98
CA SER A 170 -4.56 21.49 -7.80
C SER A 170 -5.19 21.08 -6.47
N ALA A 171 -6.36 20.42 -6.50
CA ALA A 171 -7.06 19.92 -5.32
C ALA A 171 -6.67 18.48 -4.92
N THR A 172 -5.74 17.85 -5.64
CA THR A 172 -5.34 16.44 -5.40
C THR A 172 -4.22 16.33 -4.38
N VAL A 173 -4.17 15.20 -3.69
CA VAL A 173 -3.07 14.88 -2.75
C VAL A 173 -1.74 14.80 -3.50
N SER A 174 -1.77 14.29 -4.72
CA SER A 174 -0.62 14.15 -5.62
C SER A 174 -0.01 15.49 -5.99
N TYR A 175 -0.81 16.56 -6.16
CA TYR A 175 -0.28 17.91 -6.35
C TYR A 175 0.50 18.38 -5.11
N HIS A 176 -0.04 18.18 -3.90
CA HIS A 176 0.63 18.57 -2.67
C HIS A 176 1.94 17.79 -2.46
N LYS A 177 1.95 16.48 -2.76
CA LYS A 177 3.15 15.65 -2.76
C LYS A 177 4.17 16.12 -3.79
N ALA A 178 3.74 16.47 -5.00
CA ALA A 178 4.63 16.98 -6.05
C ALA A 178 5.27 18.31 -5.64
N ARG A 179 4.52 19.21 -4.97
CA ARG A 179 5.05 20.45 -4.42
C ARG A 179 6.12 20.16 -3.36
N ALA A 180 5.86 19.25 -2.43
CA ALA A 180 6.83 18.84 -1.41
C ALA A 180 8.08 18.19 -2.03
N LEU A 181 7.92 17.39 -3.08
CA LEU A 181 9.03 16.80 -3.83
C LEU A 181 9.94 17.88 -4.42
N LEU A 182 9.39 18.89 -5.09
CA LEU A 182 10.18 20.00 -5.65
C LEU A 182 10.92 20.78 -4.56
N MET A 183 10.24 21.10 -3.45
CA MET A 183 10.87 21.77 -2.30
C MET A 183 12.02 20.92 -1.73
N SER A 184 11.88 19.60 -1.66
CA SER A 184 12.94 18.69 -1.20
C SER A 184 14.18 18.65 -2.12
N LEU A 185 14.02 19.08 -3.37
CA LEU A 185 15.10 19.22 -4.35
C LEU A 185 15.67 20.65 -4.38
N GLY A 186 15.20 21.56 -3.51
CA GLY A 186 15.58 22.97 -3.53
C GLY A 186 14.99 23.75 -4.71
N ILE A 187 13.97 23.20 -5.39
CA ILE A 187 13.30 23.85 -6.52
C ILE A 187 12.06 24.57 -5.98
N GLU A 188 12.08 25.91 -6.00
CA GLU A 188 10.93 26.70 -5.57
C GLU A 188 9.78 26.58 -6.58
N PRO A 189 8.60 26.09 -6.16
CA PRO A 189 7.47 25.93 -7.04
C PRO A 189 6.72 27.25 -7.19
N ASN A 190 7.06 28.03 -8.23
CA ASN A 190 6.35 29.27 -8.62
C ASN A 190 5.03 29.02 -9.37
#